data_AF-A0A421K5B3-F1
#
_entry.id   AF-A0A421K5B3-F1
#
_cell.length_a   1.000
_cell.length_b   1.000
_cell.length_c   1.000
_cell.angle_alpha   90.00
_cell.angle_beta   90.00
_cell.angle_gamma   90.00
#
_symmetry.space_group_name_H-M   'P 1'
#
loop_
_entity.id
_entity.type
_entity.pdbx_description
1 polymer ?
#
loop_
_entity_poly.entity_id
_entity_poly.type
_entity_poly.pdbx_seq_one_letter_code
_entity_poly.pdbx_strand_id
1 'polypeptide(L)'
;MSTTTILHHIKEPWSWEENQQAYYFCDDPNCEVVYFGQDNTTIKASEVRTGVGIKEKNQNAMLCYCFGVSFSAAEENPEIKQFVTEKTRGGICACEYRNPSGKCCLKDFPK
;
A
#
# COMPACT_ATOMS: atom_id res chain seq x y z
N MET A 1 -9.56 5.91 5.41
CA MET A 1 -9.38 4.93 4.30
C MET A 1 -10.53 3.94 4.31
N SER A 2 -10.68 3.13 3.26
CA SER A 2 -11.70 2.06 3.20
C SER A 2 -11.30 0.89 4.10
N THR A 3 -12.25 0.35 4.89
CA THR A 3 -12.04 -0.87 5.68
C THR A 3 -11.81 -2.08 4.77
N THR A 4 -12.36 -2.05 3.55
CA THR A 4 -12.07 -3.02 2.50
C THR A 4 -10.58 -3.12 2.21
N THR A 5 -9.83 -2.00 2.15
CA THR A 5 -8.38 -2.03 1.96
C THR A 5 -7.70 -2.82 3.08
N ILE A 6 -8.06 -2.56 4.33
CA ILE A 6 -7.46 -3.23 5.50
C ILE A 6 -7.70 -4.74 5.42
N LEU A 7 -8.94 -5.17 5.15
CA LEU A 7 -9.31 -6.58 5.01
C LEU A 7 -8.50 -7.32 3.94
N HIS A 8 -8.09 -6.64 2.87
CA HIS A 8 -7.25 -7.25 1.83
C HIS A 8 -5.80 -7.48 2.28
N HIS A 9 -5.33 -6.77 3.30
CA HIS A 9 -3.91 -6.68 3.64
C HIS A 9 -3.54 -7.29 4.99
N ILE A 10 -4.47 -7.48 5.93
CA ILE A 10 -4.18 -8.15 7.20
C ILE A 10 -4.05 -9.67 7.05
N LYS A 11 -3.30 -10.32 7.95
CA LYS A 11 -3.04 -11.77 7.92
C LYS A 11 -4.29 -12.62 8.21
N GLU A 12 -5.11 -12.17 9.16
CA GLU A 12 -6.27 -12.92 9.65
C GLU A 12 -7.54 -12.06 9.60
N PRO A 13 -8.03 -11.68 8.40
CA PRO A 13 -9.18 -10.79 8.27
C PRO A 13 -10.48 -11.37 8.85
N TRP A 14 -10.59 -12.69 8.99
CA TRP A 14 -11.72 -13.35 9.65
C TRP A 14 -11.75 -13.16 11.17
N SER A 15 -10.65 -12.72 11.78
CA SER A 15 -10.52 -12.46 13.22
C SER A 15 -10.52 -10.96 13.57
N TRP A 16 -10.64 -10.08 12.57
CA TRP A 16 -10.58 -8.63 12.77
C TRP A 16 -11.97 -8.05 12.99
N GLU A 17 -12.15 -7.38 14.14
CA GLU A 17 -13.39 -6.68 14.44
C GLU A 17 -13.40 -5.31 13.73
N GLU A 18 -14.21 -5.21 12.67
CA GLU A 18 -14.43 -3.95 11.97
C GLU A 18 -15.28 -3.01 12.83
N ASN A 19 -14.63 -2.11 13.55
CA ASN A 19 -15.32 -0.98 14.18
C ASN A 19 -15.79 0.02 13.11
N GLN A 20 -17.01 0.54 13.27
CA GLN A 20 -17.53 1.65 12.46
C GLN A 20 -16.82 2.97 12.80
N GLN A 21 -15.57 3.10 12.34
CA GLN A 21 -14.72 4.26 12.57
C GLN A 21 -13.86 4.61 11.35
N ALA A 22 -13.25 5.78 11.41
CA ALA A 22 -12.24 6.16 10.43
C ALA A 22 -10.90 5.47 10.76
N TYR A 23 -10.36 4.77 9.76
CA TYR A 23 -8.98 4.28 9.78
C TYR A 23 -8.07 5.13 8.89
N TYR A 24 -6.78 5.08 9.18
CA TYR A 24 -5.74 5.85 8.50
C TYR A 24 -4.52 4.98 8.18
N PHE A 25 -3.76 5.37 7.17
CA PHE A 25 -2.48 4.77 6.81
C PHE A 25 -1.37 5.58 7.49
N CYS A 26 -0.42 4.92 8.14
CA CYS A 26 0.79 5.59 8.61
C CYS A 26 1.86 5.58 7.50
N ASP A 27 2.17 6.74 6.94
CA ASP A 27 3.18 6.94 5.88
C ASP A 27 4.58 7.27 6.41
N ASP A 28 4.81 7.22 7.72
CA ASP A 28 6.16 7.37 8.29
C ASP A 28 6.97 6.08 8.09
N PRO A 29 8.09 6.10 7.35
CA PRO A 29 8.89 4.90 7.10
C PRO A 29 9.54 4.30 8.36
N ASN A 30 9.69 5.06 9.45
CA ASN A 30 10.29 4.61 10.70
C ASN A 30 9.25 4.10 11.71
N CYS A 31 7.96 4.20 11.39
CA CYS A 31 6.89 3.74 12.26
C CYS A 31 6.44 2.32 11.88
N GLU A 32 6.45 1.39 12.85
CA GLU A 32 6.03 -0.01 12.65
C GLU A 32 4.52 -0.16 12.37
N VAL A 33 3.72 0.86 12.67
CA VAL A 33 2.27 0.87 12.41
C VAL A 33 2.01 1.05 10.92
N VAL A 34 1.07 0.28 10.38
CA VAL A 34 0.56 0.42 9.01
C VAL A 34 -0.81 1.09 9.03
N TYR A 35 -1.72 0.60 9.87
CA TYR A 35 -3.06 1.16 10.03
C TYR A 35 -3.32 1.59 11.46
N PHE A 36 -4.08 2.67 11.64
CA PHE A 36 -4.57 3.10 12.95
C PHE A 36 -5.98 3.68 12.89
N GLY A 37 -6.73 3.49 13.97
CA GLY A 37 -8.09 4.00 14.17
C GLY A 37 -8.14 5.20 15.12
N GLN A 38 -9.31 5.83 15.24
CA GLN A 38 -9.55 6.92 16.20
C GLN A 38 -9.66 6.42 17.65
N ASP A 39 -10.00 5.14 17.83
CA ASP A 39 -10.08 4.44 19.11
C ASP A 39 -8.72 3.94 19.64
N ASN A 40 -7.61 4.38 19.04
CA ASN A 40 -6.25 3.88 19.28
C ASN A 40 -5.98 2.43 18.83
N THR A 41 -6.88 1.81 18.05
CA THR A 41 -6.57 0.56 17.36
C THR A 41 -5.35 0.77 16.47
N THR A 42 -4.41 -0.17 16.51
CA THR A 42 -3.22 -0.15 15.64
C THR A 42 -3.04 -1.52 15.00
N ILE A 43 -2.57 -1.53 13.77
CA ILE A 43 -2.20 -2.73 13.02
C ILE A 43 -0.78 -2.50 12.51
N LYS A 44 0.16 -3.32 12.97
CA LYS A 44 1.58 -3.23 12.65
C LYS A 44 1.92 -3.94 11.35
N ALA A 45 3.09 -3.63 10.80
CA ALA A 45 3.62 -4.31 9.62
C ALA A 45 3.72 -5.84 9.82
N SER A 46 3.97 -6.29 11.04
CA SER A 46 3.99 -7.72 11.40
C SER A 46 2.63 -8.42 11.30
N GLU A 47 1.53 -7.68 11.31
CA GLU A 47 0.14 -8.18 11.25
C GLU A 47 -0.44 -8.10 9.84
N VAL A 48 0.29 -7.47 8.92
CA VAL A 48 -0.04 -7.31 7.51
C VAL A 48 0.63 -8.43 6.71
N ARG A 49 -0.09 -9.07 5.78
CA ARG A 49 0.42 -10.14 4.90
C ARG A 49 1.12 -9.60 3.65
N THR A 50 0.80 -8.38 3.25
CA THR A 50 1.41 -7.69 2.11
C THR A 50 2.63 -6.91 2.58
N GLY A 51 3.78 -7.10 1.94
CA GLY A 51 4.96 -6.27 2.18
C GLY A 51 4.63 -4.80 1.94
N VAL A 52 4.90 -3.93 2.91
CA VAL A 52 4.53 -2.51 2.84
C VAL A 52 5.78 -1.72 2.48
N GLY A 53 5.94 -1.40 1.20
CA GLY A 53 7.18 -0.82 0.64
C GLY A 53 7.74 0.38 1.40
N ILE A 54 6.90 1.32 1.87
CA ILE A 54 7.39 2.49 2.66
C ILE A 54 7.98 2.09 4.02
N LYS A 55 7.65 0.91 4.54
CA LYS A 55 8.15 0.34 5.80
C LYS A 55 9.35 -0.57 5.58
N GLU A 56 9.73 -0.83 4.33
CA GLU A 56 10.85 -1.68 3.97
C GLU A 56 12.09 -0.84 3.67
N LYS A 57 13.23 -1.23 4.27
CA LYS A 57 14.51 -0.50 4.10
C LYS A 57 15.34 -1.00 2.92
N ASN A 58 14.75 -1.76 2.01
CA ASN A 58 15.46 -2.41 0.91
C ASN A 58 15.06 -1.82 -0.45
N GLN A 59 15.95 -1.87 -1.45
CA GLN A 59 15.70 -1.32 -2.79
C GLN A 59 14.66 -2.10 -3.61
N ASN A 60 14.29 -3.30 -3.16
CA ASN A 60 13.24 -4.12 -3.76
C ASN A 60 11.86 -3.83 -3.16
N ALA A 61 11.76 -2.82 -2.29
CA ALA A 61 10.51 -2.36 -1.72
C ALA A 61 9.47 -2.09 -2.81
N MET A 62 8.25 -2.56 -2.57
CA MET A 62 7.16 -2.44 -3.53
C MET A 62 6.71 -0.99 -3.68
N LEU A 63 6.78 -0.47 -4.91
CA LEU A 63 6.28 0.85 -5.29
C LEU A 63 4.86 0.76 -5.87
N CYS A 64 4.65 -0.12 -6.85
CA CYS A 64 3.33 -0.28 -7.48
C CYS A 64 2.81 -1.72 -7.40
N TYR A 65 1.92 -1.94 -6.43
CA TYR A 65 1.28 -3.23 -6.14
C TYR A 65 0.35 -3.75 -7.26
N CYS A 66 -0.18 -2.86 -8.09
CA CYS A 66 -1.02 -3.28 -9.22
C CYS A 66 -0.24 -4.11 -10.25
N PHE A 67 1.03 -3.77 -10.46
CA PHE A 67 1.85 -4.33 -11.53
C PHE A 67 3.18 -4.95 -11.03
N GLY A 68 3.37 -5.04 -9.72
CA GLY A 68 4.56 -5.68 -9.13
C GLY A 68 5.85 -4.91 -9.36
N VAL A 69 5.79 -3.57 -9.36
CA VAL A 69 6.95 -2.70 -9.61
C VAL A 69 7.62 -2.34 -8.28
N SER A 70 8.93 -2.58 -8.16
CA SER A 70 9.77 -2.10 -7.06
C SER A 70 10.26 -0.66 -7.30
N PHE A 71 10.76 0.00 -6.25
CA PHE A 71 11.43 1.30 -6.38
C PHE A 71 12.65 1.23 -7.31
N SER A 72 13.54 0.25 -7.11
CA SER A 72 14.71 0.02 -7.98
C SER A 72 14.34 -0.09 -9.46
N ALA A 73 13.36 -0.92 -9.80
CA ALA A 73 12.95 -1.09 -11.20
C ALA A 73 12.46 0.22 -11.81
N ALA A 74 11.69 1.02 -11.06
CA ALA A 74 11.20 2.31 -11.52
C ALA A 74 12.30 3.38 -11.66
N GLU A 75 13.36 3.31 -10.85
CA GLU A 75 14.55 4.16 -11.00
C GLU A 75 15.39 3.76 -12.21
N GLU A 76 15.56 2.45 -12.44
CA GLU A 76 16.37 1.91 -13.54
C GLU A 76 15.71 2.07 -14.90
N ASN A 77 14.38 2.01 -14.97
CA ASN A 77 13.63 2.10 -16.22
C ASN A 77 12.50 3.15 -16.17
N PRO A 78 12.74 4.36 -16.72
CA PRO A 78 11.74 5.42 -16.79
C PRO A 78 10.45 5.05 -17.54
N GLU A 79 10.49 4.09 -18.46
CA GLU A 79 9.31 3.65 -19.23
C GLU A 79 8.26 2.97 -18.33
N ILE A 80 8.65 2.44 -17.17
CA ILE A 80 7.73 1.83 -16.22
C ILE A 80 6.70 2.85 -15.74
N LYS A 81 7.10 4.10 -15.47
CA LYS A 81 6.16 5.16 -15.06
C LYS A 81 5.12 5.43 -16.15
N GLN A 82 5.54 5.43 -17.41
CA GLN A 82 4.64 5.58 -18.54
C GLN A 82 3.67 4.40 -18.63
N PHE A 83 4.17 3.16 -18.58
CA PHE A 83 3.35 1.95 -18.57
C PHE A 83 2.28 1.99 -17.46
N VAL A 84 2.69 2.28 -16.22
CA VAL A 84 1.75 2.36 -15.09
C VAL A 84 0.72 3.46 -15.31
N THR A 85 1.13 4.63 -15.83
CA THR A 85 0.23 5.75 -16.13
C THR A 85 -0.84 5.35 -17.15
N GLU A 86 -0.45 4.68 -18.23
CA GLU A 86 -1.36 4.23 -19.28
C GLU A 86 -2.33 3.17 -18.77
N LYS A 87 -1.85 2.16 -18.04
CA LYS A 87 -2.72 1.12 -17.47
C LYS A 87 -3.68 1.65 -16.41
N THR A 88 -3.24 2.61 -15.59
CA THR A 88 -4.12 3.30 -14.64
C THR A 88 -5.20 4.10 -15.36
N ARG A 89 -4.85 4.87 -16.41
CA ARG A 89 -5.83 5.62 -17.21
C ARG A 89 -6.84 4.69 -17.90
N GLY A 90 -6.41 3.50 -18.32
CA GLY A 90 -7.27 2.47 -18.89
C GLY A 90 -8.13 1.71 -17.87
N GLY A 91 -8.11 2.07 -16.58
CA GLY A 91 -8.92 1.41 -15.54
C GLY A 91 -8.46 0.01 -15.16
N ILE A 92 -7.24 -0.38 -15.52
CA ILE A 92 -6.69 -1.73 -15.26
C ILE A 92 -6.09 -1.85 -13.85
N CYS A 93 -5.87 -0.73 -13.15
CA CYS A 93 -5.36 -0.75 -11.79
C CYS A 93 -6.45 -1.07 -10.75
N ALA A 94 -6.07 -1.72 -9.66
CA ALA A 94 -6.95 -2.09 -8.55
C ALA A 94 -6.38 -1.55 -7.22
N CYS A 95 -5.98 -0.28 -7.19
CA CYS A 95 -5.18 0.31 -6.11
C CYS A 95 -5.84 0.20 -4.74
N GLU A 96 -7.17 0.32 -4.66
CA GLU A 96 -7.93 0.22 -3.41
C GLU A 96 -7.76 -1.15 -2.71
N TYR A 97 -7.55 -2.21 -3.49
CA TYR A 97 -7.44 -3.59 -3.01
C TYR A 97 -6.01 -4.11 -2.99
N ARG A 98 -5.13 -3.54 -3.82
CA ARG A 98 -3.75 -4.00 -3.99
C ARG A 98 -2.73 -3.17 -3.24
N ASN A 99 -2.94 -1.86 -3.10
CA ASN A 99 -1.99 -1.01 -2.39
C ASN A 99 -2.40 -0.88 -0.92
N PRO A 100 -1.54 -1.23 0.06
CA PRO A 100 -1.83 -1.07 1.47
C PRO A 100 -2.30 0.32 1.87
N SER A 101 -1.87 1.38 1.19
CA SER A 101 -2.34 2.75 1.46
C SER A 101 -3.75 3.05 0.94
N GLY A 102 -4.30 2.19 0.08
CA GLY A 102 -5.53 2.40 -0.68
C GLY A 102 -5.40 3.46 -1.78
N LYS A 103 -4.20 3.97 -2.05
CA LYS A 103 -3.95 5.08 -2.99
C LYS A 103 -3.22 4.62 -4.25
N CYS A 104 -3.31 5.42 -5.31
CA CYS A 104 -2.58 5.17 -6.55
C CYS A 104 -1.07 5.35 -6.35
N CYS A 105 -0.28 4.36 -6.79
CA CYS A 105 1.18 4.33 -6.69
C CYS A 105 1.87 5.47 -7.48
N LEU A 106 1.20 6.05 -8.49
CA LEU A 106 1.78 7.08 -9.37
C LEU A 106 2.26 8.34 -8.63
N LYS A 107 1.69 8.64 -7.46
CA LYS A 107 2.13 9.76 -6.62
C LYS A 107 3.55 9.55 -6.06
N ASP A 108 3.93 8.29 -5.88
CA ASP A 108 5.15 7.90 -5.16
C ASP A 108 6.31 7.57 -6.12
N PHE A 109 6.07 7.63 -7.44
CA PHE A 109 7.13 7.45 -8.43
C PHE A 109 8.16 8.59 -8.31
N PRO A 110 9.47 8.27 -8.42
CA PRO A 110 10.53 9.27 -8.50
C PRO A 110 10.26 10.33 -9.59
N LYS A 111 10.82 11.52 -9.38
CA LYS A 111 10.73 12.63 -10.33
C LYS A 111 11.68 12.46 -11.49
#